data_AF-A0A0C2G9S5-F1
#
_entry.id   AF-A0A0C2G9S5-F1
#
_cell.length_a   1.000
_cell.length_b   1.000
_cell.length_c   1.000
_cell.angle_alpha   90.00
_cell.angle_beta   90.00
_cell.angle_gamma   90.00
#
_symmetry.space_group_name_H-M   'P 1'
#
loop_
_entity.id
_entity.type
_entity.pdbx_description
1 polymer ?
#
loop_
_entity_poly.entity_id
_entity_poly.type
_entity_poly.pdbx_seq_one_letter_code
_entity_poly.pdbx_strand_id
1 'polypeptide(L)'
;MPPATSLIPPLLLALVASPAHSQGICNNAPTAALRVICSQITTWSSNSKSVPTVSTASVSSPGFAGAGLGGSASALAISANPTNAYECMDIACLCGFFGGTGGSNCVLRNGQRLGKALRKEYRVMTDAERQRYHTAMWTIKGNGDYDELSRIHSSFATSPGAHSGPAFLPWHREFIKSNVTSIRLEIALRRVDPTLALPYWDSTLDVTLPNPRDSCLFTNELMGRQGPDGSIATGAFRGWRTVDGSRVFRRNLGGTGTLFQQSDINAVMATTDYRQVLAFTAPDQNCPTPAAWTALEYSHGNPHIYVGGDMFQPTTSTNDPIFWNHHSFVDLIWENWRLARQTRVARETQYPANNPACSSAAHYGSNTMQPFFPMVNTDGLSNAYTGM
;
A
#
# COMPACT_ATOMS: atom_id res chain seq x y z
N MET A 1 35.74 38.30 -41.54
CA MET A 1 34.99 37.02 -41.56
C MET A 1 34.69 36.66 -40.11
N PRO A 2 33.43 36.39 -39.76
CA PRO A 2 32.94 36.29 -38.37
C PRO A 2 33.30 34.94 -37.72
N PRO A 3 33.30 34.83 -36.38
CA PRO A 3 33.47 33.55 -35.70
C PRO A 3 32.15 32.77 -35.66
N ALA A 4 32.26 31.45 -35.78
CA ALA A 4 31.15 30.51 -35.78
C ALA A 4 30.42 30.45 -34.43
N THR A 5 29.12 30.71 -34.45
CA THR A 5 28.18 30.48 -33.35
C THR A 5 27.95 28.98 -33.15
N SER A 6 28.35 28.46 -31.98
CA SER A 6 27.90 27.15 -31.48
C SER A 6 26.48 27.28 -30.94
N LEU A 7 25.53 26.57 -31.57
CA LEU A 7 24.15 26.45 -31.11
C LEU A 7 24.05 25.29 -30.11
N ILE A 8 23.95 25.61 -28.83
CA ILE A 8 23.49 24.69 -27.79
C ILE A 8 21.95 24.78 -27.78
N PRO A 9 21.19 23.68 -27.96
CA PRO A 9 19.74 23.73 -27.87
C PRO A 9 19.32 23.97 -26.40
N PRO A 10 18.31 24.80 -26.14
CA PRO A 10 17.86 25.04 -24.78
C PRO A 10 17.19 23.78 -24.25
N LEU A 11 17.66 23.35 -23.08
CA LEU A 11 17.00 22.33 -22.27
C LEU A 11 15.58 22.84 -21.96
N LEU A 12 14.55 22.25 -22.58
CA LEU A 12 13.17 22.48 -22.18
C LEU A 12 13.00 21.95 -20.75
N LEU A 13 13.10 22.83 -19.77
CA LEU A 13 12.53 22.62 -18.46
C LEU A 13 11.01 22.56 -18.67
N ALA A 14 10.46 21.34 -18.72
CA ALA A 14 9.02 21.17 -18.61
C ALA A 14 8.60 21.62 -17.21
N LEU A 15 8.23 22.89 -17.07
CA LEU A 15 7.42 23.34 -15.94
C LEU A 15 6.11 22.55 -16.03
N VAL A 16 5.98 21.53 -15.17
CA VAL A 16 4.68 20.96 -14.86
C VAL A 16 3.89 22.05 -14.16
N ALA A 17 3.09 22.79 -14.92
CA ALA A 17 2.12 23.72 -14.38
C ALA A 17 1.10 22.90 -13.57
N SER A 18 1.25 22.90 -12.24
CA SER A 18 0.22 22.38 -11.36
C SER A 18 -1.05 23.23 -11.55
N PRO A 19 -2.19 22.66 -11.93
CA PRO A 19 -3.41 23.44 -12.05
C PRO A 19 -3.80 23.92 -10.65
N ALA A 20 -3.83 25.24 -10.46
CA ALA A 20 -4.13 25.93 -9.19
C ALA A 20 -5.57 25.71 -8.66
N HIS A 21 -6.33 24.76 -9.21
CA HIS A 21 -7.76 24.61 -8.98
C HIS A 21 -8.14 23.57 -7.92
N SER A 22 -7.19 22.83 -7.36
CA SER A 22 -7.48 21.77 -6.35
C SER A 22 -6.95 22.04 -4.94
N GLN A 23 -6.21 23.14 -4.71
CA GLN A 23 -5.59 23.43 -3.42
C GLN A 23 -6.53 24.07 -2.36
N GLY A 24 -7.78 24.38 -2.71
CA GLY A 24 -8.71 25.10 -1.83
C GLY A 24 -8.96 24.39 -0.48
N ILE A 25 -9.16 23.07 -0.51
CA ILE A 25 -9.42 22.27 0.70
C ILE A 25 -8.13 22.10 1.53
N CYS A 26 -6.99 21.90 0.87
CA CYS A 26 -5.70 21.72 1.54
C CYS A 26 -5.21 22.96 2.28
N ASN A 27 -5.66 24.16 1.87
CA ASN A 27 -5.36 25.40 2.60
C ASN A 27 -5.94 25.39 4.03
N ASN A 28 -7.02 24.63 4.25
CA ASN A 28 -7.66 24.47 5.56
C ASN A 28 -7.00 23.37 6.41
N ALA A 29 -5.91 22.75 5.95
CA ALA A 29 -5.19 21.75 6.73
C ALA A 29 -4.60 22.38 8.01
N PRO A 30 -4.77 21.73 9.18
CA PRO A 30 -4.41 22.32 10.46
C PRO A 30 -2.90 22.36 10.72
N THR A 31 -2.10 21.62 9.94
CA THR A 31 -0.64 21.64 10.04
C THR A 31 0.00 21.72 8.65
N ALA A 32 1.23 22.23 8.59
CA ALA A 32 2.01 22.26 7.35
C ALA A 32 2.22 20.86 6.76
N ALA A 33 2.44 19.86 7.63
CA ALA A 33 2.55 18.45 7.24
C ALA A 33 1.27 17.94 6.56
N LEU A 34 0.10 18.19 7.15
CA LEU A 34 -1.18 17.81 6.55
C LEU A 34 -1.47 18.55 5.25
N ARG A 35 -1.01 19.79 5.10
CA ARG A 35 -1.10 20.52 3.82
C ARG A 35 -0.31 19.84 2.71
N VAL A 36 0.91 19.38 3.01
CA VAL A 36 1.75 18.62 2.07
C VAL A 36 1.03 17.31 1.68
N ILE A 37 0.59 16.54 2.66
CA ILE A 37 -0.09 15.25 2.43
C ILE A 37 -1.36 15.45 1.61
N CYS A 38 -2.21 16.42 2.00
CA CYS A 38 -3.40 16.78 1.25
C CYS A 38 -3.06 17.12 -0.20
N SER A 39 -2.05 17.97 -0.43
CA SER A 39 -1.64 18.33 -1.79
C SER A 39 -1.19 17.10 -2.61
N GLN A 40 -0.51 16.14 -2.00
CA GLN A 40 -0.06 14.92 -2.66
C GLN A 40 -1.24 14.04 -3.08
N ILE A 41 -2.16 13.74 -2.16
CA ILE A 41 -3.34 12.92 -2.47
C ILE A 41 -4.31 13.65 -3.39
N THR A 42 -4.48 14.97 -3.28
CA THR A 42 -5.30 15.73 -4.23
C THR A 42 -4.70 15.72 -5.64
N THR A 43 -3.37 15.77 -5.75
CA THR A 43 -2.69 15.59 -7.05
C THR A 43 -2.92 14.19 -7.60
N TRP A 44 -2.82 13.16 -6.76
CA TRP A 44 -3.15 11.78 -7.14
C TRP A 44 -4.59 11.66 -7.65
N SER A 45 -5.57 12.14 -6.87
CA SER A 45 -7.00 12.18 -7.22
C SER A 45 -7.25 12.85 -8.57
N SER A 46 -6.67 14.04 -8.77
CA SER A 46 -6.86 14.83 -10.00
C SER A 46 -6.39 14.07 -11.24
N ASN A 47 -5.26 13.36 -11.12
CA ASN A 47 -4.72 12.56 -12.21
C ASN A 47 -5.52 11.26 -12.42
N SER A 48 -5.93 10.58 -11.33
CA SER A 48 -6.72 9.35 -11.36
C SER A 48 -8.10 9.52 -12.01
N LYS A 49 -8.69 10.71 -11.98
CA LYS A 49 -10.01 10.98 -12.61
C LYS A 49 -10.02 10.73 -14.13
N SER A 50 -8.86 10.84 -14.78
CA SER A 50 -8.71 10.60 -16.22
C SER A 50 -8.54 9.11 -16.57
N VAL A 51 -8.33 8.25 -15.56
CA VAL A 51 -8.03 6.83 -15.77
C VAL A 51 -9.34 6.06 -15.99
N PRO A 52 -9.48 5.32 -17.10
CA PRO A 52 -10.67 4.50 -17.35
C PRO A 52 -10.85 3.44 -16.27
N THR A 53 -12.05 3.40 -15.67
CA THR A 53 -12.38 2.37 -14.70
C THR A 53 -12.89 1.12 -15.38
N VAL A 54 -12.37 -0.03 -14.97
CA VAL A 54 -12.87 -1.35 -15.39
C VAL A 54 -13.95 -1.78 -14.39
N SER A 55 -15.14 -2.07 -14.91
CA SER A 55 -16.21 -2.73 -14.14
C SER A 55 -16.25 -4.20 -14.52
N THR A 56 -16.56 -5.09 -13.57
CA THR A 56 -16.78 -6.50 -13.86
C THR A 56 -17.94 -6.72 -14.84
N ALA A 57 -18.89 -5.77 -14.93
CA ALA A 57 -19.98 -5.80 -15.92
C ALA A 57 -19.54 -5.43 -17.35
N SER A 58 -18.36 -4.83 -17.52
CA SER A 58 -17.86 -4.35 -18.82
C SER A 58 -16.99 -5.37 -19.58
N VAL A 59 -16.72 -6.54 -18.98
CA VAL A 59 -15.96 -7.62 -19.61
C VAL A 59 -16.92 -8.74 -19.99
N SER A 60 -17.30 -8.80 -21.26
CA SER A 60 -17.84 -10.04 -21.84
C SER A 60 -16.68 -11.04 -21.86
N SER A 61 -16.77 -12.09 -21.06
CA SER A 61 -15.82 -13.20 -21.10
C SER A 61 -15.67 -13.70 -22.54
N PRO A 62 -14.45 -14.00 -23.04
CA PRO A 62 -14.30 -14.73 -24.29
C PRO A 62 -14.90 -16.13 -24.12
N GLY A 63 -16.12 -16.30 -24.64
CA GLY A 63 -16.74 -17.58 -25.01
C GLY A 63 -17.03 -18.56 -23.88
N PHE A 64 -18.28 -18.60 -23.42
CA PHE A 64 -19.06 -19.85 -23.41
C PHE A 64 -20.52 -19.50 -23.71
N ALA A 65 -21.03 -20.06 -24.81
CA ALA A 65 -22.44 -20.02 -25.15
C ALA A 65 -23.21 -20.93 -24.17
N GLY A 66 -24.15 -20.36 -23.42
CA GLY A 66 -25.15 -21.12 -22.69
C GLY A 66 -25.49 -20.57 -21.31
N ALA A 67 -26.78 -20.32 -21.11
CA ALA A 67 -27.47 -19.99 -19.87
C ALA A 67 -27.23 -18.58 -19.29
N GLY A 68 -28.13 -17.66 -19.67
CA GLY A 68 -28.38 -16.46 -18.89
C GLY A 68 -29.02 -16.80 -17.55
N LEU A 69 -28.44 -16.27 -16.47
CA LEU A 69 -29.13 -15.96 -15.22
C LEU A 69 -28.48 -14.70 -14.67
N GLY A 70 -29.27 -13.63 -14.56
CA GLY A 70 -28.89 -12.43 -13.83
C GLY A 70 -28.66 -12.79 -12.37
N GLY A 71 -27.43 -12.59 -11.90
CA GLY A 71 -27.03 -12.79 -10.52
C GLY A 71 -25.76 -12.01 -10.26
N SER A 72 -25.80 -11.15 -9.25
CA SER A 72 -24.67 -10.35 -8.78
C SER A 72 -23.50 -11.27 -8.45
N ALA A 73 -22.46 -11.31 -9.29
CA ALA A 73 -21.24 -12.04 -9.00
C ALA A 73 -20.42 -11.26 -7.96
N SER A 74 -20.61 -11.59 -6.68
CA SER A 74 -19.78 -11.09 -5.58
C SER A 74 -19.77 -12.10 -4.44
N ALA A 75 -18.70 -12.89 -4.37
CA ALA A 75 -18.33 -13.75 -3.26
C ALA A 75 -16.85 -14.12 -3.40
N LEU A 76 -15.95 -13.13 -3.19
CA LEU A 76 -14.51 -13.21 -3.45
C LEU A 76 -14.22 -13.61 -4.90
N ALA A 77 -13.63 -12.73 -5.71
CA ALA A 77 -13.21 -13.09 -7.05
C ALA A 77 -12.03 -14.09 -7.02
N ILE A 78 -12.29 -15.32 -6.58
CA ILE A 78 -11.40 -16.47 -6.65
C ILE A 78 -11.45 -16.89 -8.11
N SER A 79 -10.30 -16.84 -8.77
CA SER A 79 -10.17 -17.46 -10.08
C SER A 79 -10.52 -18.95 -9.92
N ALA A 80 -11.57 -19.42 -10.60
CA ALA A 80 -11.97 -20.82 -10.54
C ALA A 80 -10.83 -21.76 -11.01
N ASN A 81 -9.87 -21.22 -11.77
CA ASN A 81 -8.63 -21.86 -12.19
C ASN A 81 -7.49 -20.85 -12.05
N PRO A 82 -6.89 -20.70 -10.85
CA PRO A 82 -5.83 -19.72 -10.62
C PRO A 82 -4.65 -19.99 -11.55
N THR A 83 -4.17 -18.96 -12.25
CA THR A 83 -3.00 -19.10 -13.15
C THR A 83 -1.68 -18.78 -12.47
N ASN A 84 -1.73 -18.05 -11.35
CA ASN A 84 -0.59 -17.70 -10.53
C ASN A 84 -0.99 -17.61 -9.05
N ALA A 85 0.02 -17.62 -8.18
CA ALA A 85 -0.17 -17.58 -6.73
C ALA A 85 -0.92 -16.32 -6.24
N TYR A 86 -0.83 -15.20 -6.94
CA TYR A 86 -1.46 -13.93 -6.52
C TYR A 86 -2.99 -13.94 -6.67
N GLU A 87 -3.56 -14.91 -7.39
CA GLU A 87 -5.02 -15.09 -7.51
C GLU A 87 -5.62 -15.90 -6.37
N CYS A 88 -4.79 -16.52 -5.52
CA CYS A 88 -5.25 -17.38 -4.45
C CYS A 88 -5.63 -16.61 -3.19
N MET A 89 -6.63 -17.14 -2.45
CA MET A 89 -7.13 -16.57 -1.19
C MET A 89 -6.99 -17.50 0.01
N ASP A 90 -6.57 -18.75 -0.21
CA ASP A 90 -6.51 -19.79 0.81
C ASP A 90 -5.37 -20.79 0.57
N ILE A 91 -5.12 -21.63 1.60
CA ILE A 91 -3.97 -22.54 1.62
C ILE A 91 -4.12 -23.58 0.52
N ALA A 92 -5.35 -24.03 0.27
CA ALA A 92 -5.61 -25.06 -0.69
C ALA A 92 -5.21 -24.61 -2.10
N CYS A 93 -5.57 -23.38 -2.48
CA CYS A 93 -5.21 -22.76 -3.73
C CYS A 93 -3.70 -22.57 -3.86
N LEU A 94 -3.05 -22.01 -2.83
CA LEU A 94 -1.60 -21.79 -2.88
C LEU A 94 -0.76 -23.06 -2.81
N CYS A 95 -1.32 -24.16 -2.28
CA CYS A 95 -0.54 -25.36 -2.04
C CYS A 95 0.19 -25.85 -3.29
N GLY A 96 -0.50 -25.88 -4.44
CA GLY A 96 0.10 -26.25 -5.72
C GLY A 96 1.21 -25.31 -6.17
N PHE A 97 1.02 -24.00 -6.03
CA PHE A 97 2.01 -22.98 -6.40
C PHE A 97 3.27 -23.01 -5.53
N PHE A 98 3.13 -23.48 -4.28
CA PHE A 98 4.25 -23.68 -3.35
C PHE A 98 4.86 -25.09 -3.46
N GLY A 99 4.39 -25.90 -4.43
CA GLY A 99 4.89 -27.26 -4.66
C GLY A 99 4.52 -28.26 -3.57
N GLY A 100 3.49 -27.97 -2.77
CA GLY A 100 2.96 -28.84 -1.73
C GLY A 100 1.76 -29.69 -2.17
N THR A 101 1.31 -30.56 -1.27
CA THR A 101 0.12 -31.42 -1.45
C THR A 101 -0.75 -31.41 -0.19
N GLY A 102 -2.01 -31.84 -0.30
CA GLY A 102 -2.92 -31.96 0.86
C GLY A 102 -3.94 -30.82 1.01
N GLY A 103 -4.14 -29.99 -0.02
CA GLY A 103 -5.16 -28.94 -0.04
C GLY A 103 -5.01 -27.98 1.14
N SER A 104 -6.06 -27.81 1.95
CA SER A 104 -6.04 -26.92 3.12
C SER A 104 -5.04 -27.34 4.21
N ASN A 105 -4.58 -28.60 4.21
CA ASN A 105 -3.54 -29.12 5.10
C ASN A 105 -2.18 -29.18 4.39
N CYS A 106 -1.88 -28.16 3.59
CA CYS A 106 -0.75 -28.19 2.66
C CYS A 106 0.58 -28.55 3.34
N VAL A 107 1.23 -29.59 2.83
CA VAL A 107 2.57 -30.02 3.20
C VAL A 107 3.49 -29.80 2.01
N LEU A 108 4.55 -29.01 2.23
CA LEU A 108 5.58 -28.70 1.23
C LEU A 108 6.54 -29.89 1.07
N ARG A 109 7.34 -29.89 0.00
CA ARG A 109 8.30 -30.98 -0.30
C ARG A 109 9.31 -31.26 0.82
N ASN A 110 9.61 -30.25 1.63
CA ASN A 110 10.51 -30.35 2.78
C ASN A 110 9.81 -30.83 4.07
N GLY A 111 8.54 -31.25 4.00
CA GLY A 111 7.75 -31.72 5.13
C GLY A 111 7.15 -30.59 5.99
N GLN A 112 7.44 -29.32 5.69
CA GLN A 112 6.86 -28.19 6.41
C GLN A 112 5.39 -27.98 6.02
N ARG A 113 4.57 -27.59 6.99
CA ARG A 113 3.17 -27.21 6.74
C ARG A 113 3.10 -25.74 6.33
N LEU A 114 2.38 -25.45 5.26
CA LEU A 114 2.05 -24.08 4.89
C LEU A 114 0.90 -23.60 5.78
N GLY A 115 1.23 -22.76 6.76
CA GLY A 115 0.29 -22.25 7.76
C GLY A 115 0.05 -20.73 7.66
N LYS A 116 -0.83 -20.23 8.55
CA LYS A 116 -1.10 -18.79 8.72
C LYS A 116 0.20 -18.04 9.00
N ALA A 117 0.45 -16.94 8.29
CA ALA A 117 1.57 -16.05 8.62
C ALA A 117 1.17 -15.18 9.83
N LEU A 118 2.08 -15.05 10.80
CA LEU A 118 1.92 -14.14 11.93
C LEU A 118 2.88 -12.97 11.74
N ARG A 119 2.34 -11.80 11.41
CA ARG A 119 3.13 -10.57 11.32
C ARG A 119 3.56 -10.11 12.71
N LYS A 120 4.85 -9.84 12.88
CA LYS A 120 5.44 -9.35 14.13
C LYS A 120 5.96 -7.93 13.95
N GLU A 121 6.08 -7.19 15.05
CA GLU A 121 6.80 -5.92 15.04
C GLU A 121 8.27 -6.20 14.70
N TYR A 122 8.84 -5.45 13.75
CA TYR A 122 10.14 -5.73 13.17
C TYR A 122 11.30 -5.82 14.20
N ARG A 123 11.26 -5.02 15.27
CA ARG A 123 12.28 -4.99 16.33
C ARG A 123 12.14 -6.17 17.29
N VAL A 124 10.95 -6.77 17.44
CA VAL A 124 10.75 -7.96 18.29
C VAL A 124 11.16 -9.28 17.62
N MET A 125 11.38 -9.27 16.31
CA MET A 125 11.90 -10.43 15.59
C MET A 125 13.29 -10.81 16.11
N THR A 126 13.57 -12.11 16.14
CA THR A 126 14.93 -12.62 16.40
C THR A 126 15.86 -12.26 15.24
N ASP A 127 17.18 -12.27 15.47
CA ASP A 127 18.17 -12.02 14.41
C ASP A 127 18.04 -13.02 13.26
N ALA A 128 17.74 -14.28 13.57
CA ALA A 128 17.50 -15.32 12.56
C ALA A 128 16.25 -15.03 11.71
N GLU A 129 15.15 -14.56 12.33
CA GLU A 129 13.95 -14.16 11.58
C GLU A 129 14.22 -12.94 10.70
N ARG A 130 14.92 -11.92 11.22
CA ARG A 130 15.32 -10.73 10.45
C ARG A 130 16.21 -11.10 9.27
N GLN A 131 17.20 -11.95 9.47
CA GLN A 131 18.09 -12.38 8.40
C GLN A 131 17.35 -13.11 7.28
N ARG A 132 16.40 -13.99 7.62
CA ARG A 132 15.56 -14.67 6.60
C ARG A 132 14.68 -13.67 5.86
N TYR A 133 14.08 -12.71 6.55
CA TYR A 133 13.32 -11.63 5.93
C TYR A 133 14.18 -10.78 4.97
N HIS A 134 15.37 -10.33 5.40
CA HIS A 134 16.29 -9.56 4.54
C HIS A 134 16.74 -10.37 3.33
N THR A 135 17.06 -11.64 3.51
CA THR A 135 17.46 -12.54 2.43
C THR A 135 16.33 -12.71 1.41
N ALA A 136 15.09 -12.87 1.88
CA ALA A 136 13.93 -12.96 0.99
C ALA A 136 13.70 -11.66 0.23
N MET A 137 13.79 -10.50 0.90
CA MET A 137 13.68 -9.17 0.26
C MET A 137 14.73 -8.98 -0.85
N TRP A 138 16.00 -9.32 -0.59
CA TRP A 138 17.04 -9.25 -1.61
C TRP A 138 16.86 -10.26 -2.74
N THR A 139 16.35 -11.45 -2.45
CA THR A 139 16.02 -12.46 -3.47
C THR A 139 14.94 -11.93 -4.42
N ILE A 140 13.85 -11.37 -3.90
CA ILE A 140 12.77 -10.81 -4.73
C ILE A 140 13.17 -9.51 -5.43
N LYS A 141 14.17 -8.79 -4.91
CA LYS A 141 14.79 -7.67 -5.63
C LYS A 141 15.65 -8.15 -6.78
N GLY A 142 16.44 -9.21 -6.57
CA GLY A 142 17.34 -9.78 -7.58
C GLY A 142 16.61 -10.46 -8.74
N ASN A 143 15.43 -11.04 -8.49
CA ASN A 143 14.62 -11.69 -9.54
C ASN A 143 13.65 -10.73 -10.25
N GLY A 144 13.52 -9.49 -9.79
CA GLY A 144 12.66 -8.45 -10.37
C GLY A 144 11.24 -8.36 -9.81
N ASP A 145 10.80 -9.32 -8.99
CA ASP A 145 9.44 -9.35 -8.40
C ASP A 145 9.18 -8.09 -7.57
N TYR A 146 10.15 -7.65 -6.77
CA TYR A 146 10.03 -6.43 -5.96
C TYR A 146 9.77 -5.19 -6.83
N ASP A 147 10.50 -5.06 -7.94
CA ASP A 147 10.42 -3.89 -8.80
C ASP A 147 9.12 -3.89 -9.60
N GLU A 148 8.62 -5.06 -9.99
CA GLU A 148 7.29 -5.20 -10.60
C GLU A 148 6.19 -4.77 -9.64
N LEU A 149 6.22 -5.25 -8.40
CA LEU A 149 5.26 -4.85 -7.37
C LEU A 149 5.35 -3.36 -7.06
N SER A 150 6.57 -2.83 -6.94
CA SER A 150 6.78 -1.42 -6.64
C SER A 150 6.28 -0.51 -7.76
N ARG A 151 6.38 -0.93 -9.02
CA ARG A 151 5.85 -0.19 -10.18
C ARG A 151 4.34 0.01 -10.12
N ILE A 152 3.58 -0.95 -9.59
CA ILE A 152 2.11 -0.87 -9.49
C ILE A 152 1.68 0.38 -8.70
N HIS A 153 2.34 0.65 -7.58
CA HIS A 153 2.05 1.82 -6.73
C HIS A 153 2.72 3.10 -7.22
N SER A 154 3.74 3.03 -8.07
CA SER A 154 4.45 4.22 -8.57
C SER A 154 3.63 5.11 -9.50
N SER A 155 2.43 4.66 -9.92
CA SER A 155 1.64 5.33 -10.95
C SER A 155 0.14 5.31 -10.64
N PHE A 156 -0.46 6.51 -10.60
CA PHE A 156 -1.92 6.69 -10.53
C PHE A 156 -2.66 6.06 -11.73
N ALA A 157 -1.99 5.86 -12.87
CA ALA A 157 -2.60 5.23 -14.04
C ALA A 157 -2.79 3.71 -13.84
N THR A 158 -1.91 3.08 -13.06
CA THR A 158 -1.96 1.64 -12.77
C THR A 158 -2.79 1.35 -11.53
N SER A 159 -2.76 2.24 -10.53
CA SER A 159 -3.44 2.07 -9.25
C SER A 159 -4.24 3.32 -8.83
N PRO A 160 -5.22 3.76 -9.64
CA PRO A 160 -5.92 5.02 -9.39
C PRO A 160 -6.67 5.06 -8.06
N GLY A 161 -7.09 3.91 -7.53
CA GLY A 161 -7.77 3.77 -6.24
C GLY A 161 -6.85 3.60 -5.02
N ALA A 162 -5.52 3.61 -5.20
CA ALA A 162 -4.58 3.41 -4.11
C ALA A 162 -4.65 4.50 -3.03
N HIS A 163 -4.94 5.75 -3.40
CA HIS A 163 -5.02 6.91 -2.49
C HIS A 163 -6.22 7.77 -2.82
N SER A 164 -6.56 8.73 -1.95
CA SER A 164 -7.54 9.81 -2.13
C SER A 164 -9.00 9.47 -1.83
N GLY A 165 -9.27 8.27 -1.32
CA GLY A 165 -10.65 7.84 -1.13
C GLY A 165 -10.83 6.48 -0.46
N PRO A 166 -12.08 6.00 -0.38
CA PRO A 166 -12.46 4.80 0.39
C PRO A 166 -11.71 3.52 0.04
N ALA A 167 -11.20 3.40 -1.19
CA ALA A 167 -10.43 2.22 -1.61
C ALA A 167 -9.00 2.17 -1.03
N PHE A 168 -8.48 3.25 -0.41
CA PHE A 168 -7.11 3.31 0.11
C PHE A 168 -6.74 2.12 1.01
N LEU A 169 -7.58 1.83 2.02
CA LEU A 169 -7.35 0.73 2.96
C LEU A 169 -7.47 -0.66 2.32
N PRO A 170 -8.58 -1.02 1.63
CA PRO A 170 -8.68 -2.32 0.99
C PRO A 170 -7.65 -2.52 -0.14
N TRP A 171 -7.28 -1.48 -0.88
CA TRP A 171 -6.26 -1.54 -1.92
C TRP A 171 -4.88 -1.81 -1.34
N HIS A 172 -4.45 -1.04 -0.33
CA HIS A 172 -3.16 -1.29 0.30
C HIS A 172 -3.16 -2.62 1.03
N ARG A 173 -4.29 -3.02 1.65
CA ARG A 173 -4.45 -4.36 2.19
C ARG A 173 -4.21 -5.40 1.12
N GLU A 174 -4.83 -5.36 -0.06
CA GLU A 174 -4.53 -6.29 -1.17
C GLU A 174 -3.05 -6.26 -1.57
N PHE A 175 -2.50 -5.05 -1.73
CA PHE A 175 -1.12 -4.84 -2.13
C PHE A 175 -0.13 -5.48 -1.16
N ILE A 176 -0.44 -5.46 0.14
CA ILE A 176 0.38 -6.01 1.23
C ILE A 176 -0.15 -7.30 1.87
N LYS A 177 -1.20 -7.96 1.35
CA LYS A 177 -2.26 -8.83 1.96
C LYS A 177 -2.08 -10.01 2.94
N SER A 178 -2.67 -9.82 4.14
CA SER A 178 -2.30 -10.30 5.49
C SER A 178 -2.78 -11.67 6.06
N ASN A 179 -3.56 -12.52 5.37
CA ASN A 179 -3.87 -13.84 5.95
C ASN A 179 -3.09 -14.94 5.29
N VAL A 180 -3.19 -16.14 5.88
CA VAL A 180 -2.79 -17.39 5.26
C VAL A 180 -3.03 -17.33 3.79
N THR A 181 -1.93 -17.41 3.08
CA THR A 181 -1.94 -17.59 1.65
C THR A 181 -2.73 -16.48 0.94
N SER A 182 -2.21 -15.24 1.00
CA SER A 182 -1.65 -14.55 -0.19
C SER A 182 -1.44 -13.03 -0.04
N ILE A 183 -0.25 -12.50 0.29
CA ILE A 183 0.13 -11.09 0.00
C ILE A 183 0.86 -11.04 -1.35
N ARG A 184 0.75 -10.03 -2.23
CA ARG A 184 1.67 -10.02 -3.40
C ARG A 184 3.16 -9.98 -3.02
N LEU A 185 3.57 -9.07 -2.13
CA LEU A 185 4.90 -9.08 -1.52
C LEU A 185 5.21 -10.32 -0.62
N GLU A 186 4.45 -10.66 0.42
CA GLU A 186 4.76 -11.84 1.26
C GLU A 186 4.54 -13.17 0.54
N ILE A 187 3.72 -13.30 -0.51
CA ILE A 187 3.78 -14.47 -1.38
C ILE A 187 5.16 -14.50 -2.01
N ALA A 188 5.64 -13.38 -2.56
CA ALA A 188 6.99 -13.33 -3.10
C ALA A 188 8.04 -13.70 -2.03
N LEU A 189 7.90 -13.20 -0.79
CA LEU A 189 8.77 -13.59 0.33
C LEU A 189 8.63 -15.07 0.71
N ARG A 190 7.41 -15.60 0.73
CA ARG A 190 7.10 -16.97 1.16
C ARG A 190 7.42 -18.01 0.09
N ARG A 191 7.46 -17.61 -1.18
CA ARG A 191 8.04 -18.40 -2.26
C ARG A 191 9.55 -18.60 -2.06
N VAL A 192 10.21 -17.67 -1.35
CA VAL A 192 11.61 -17.83 -0.92
C VAL A 192 11.70 -18.61 0.39
N ASP A 193 10.93 -18.23 1.42
CA ASP A 193 10.85 -18.93 2.71
C ASP A 193 9.40 -18.97 3.23
N PRO A 194 8.73 -20.14 3.21
CA PRO A 194 7.31 -20.28 3.52
C PRO A 194 6.93 -19.97 4.97
N THR A 195 7.93 -19.84 5.85
CA THR A 195 7.77 -19.52 7.27
C THR A 195 7.73 -18.01 7.54
N LEU A 196 8.08 -17.19 6.56
CA LEU A 196 8.10 -15.74 6.71
C LEU A 196 6.70 -15.13 6.74
N ALA A 197 6.62 -14.03 7.46
CA ALA A 197 5.50 -13.10 7.46
C ALA A 197 6.06 -11.68 7.26
N LEU A 198 5.32 -10.80 6.61
CA LEU A 198 5.69 -9.40 6.48
C LEU A 198 5.67 -8.75 7.88
N PRO A 199 6.79 -8.22 8.40
CA PRO A 199 6.76 -7.54 9.69
C PRO A 199 6.15 -6.14 9.55
N TYR A 200 5.57 -5.63 10.63
CA TYR A 200 5.10 -4.25 10.70
C TYR A 200 6.09 -3.35 11.45
N TRP A 201 6.04 -2.06 11.15
CA TRP A 201 6.79 -1.03 11.87
C TRP A 201 5.83 -0.15 12.67
N ASP A 202 5.82 -0.33 13.99
CA ASP A 202 5.06 0.54 14.90
C ASP A 202 5.83 1.83 15.16
N SER A 203 5.58 2.86 14.34
CA SER A 203 6.25 4.15 14.49
C SER A 203 5.80 4.97 15.70
N THR A 204 4.75 4.54 16.43
CA THR A 204 4.35 5.18 17.70
C THR A 204 5.39 4.95 18.79
N LEU A 205 6.17 3.88 18.71
CA LEU A 205 7.27 3.63 19.65
C LEU A 205 8.39 4.65 19.47
N ASP A 206 8.66 5.03 18.23
CA ASP A 206 9.77 5.92 17.88
C ASP A 206 9.47 7.39 18.15
N VAL A 207 8.19 7.80 18.07
CA VAL A 207 7.79 9.19 18.37
C VAL A 207 7.98 9.56 19.84
N THR A 208 8.07 8.57 20.73
CA THR A 208 8.28 8.78 22.18
C THR A 208 9.73 9.09 22.55
N LEU A 209 10.67 8.90 21.61
CA LEU A 209 12.08 9.22 21.83
C LEU A 209 12.27 10.74 21.91
N PRO A 210 13.21 11.25 22.73
CA PRO A 210 13.55 12.68 22.76
C PRO A 210 13.88 13.24 21.38
N ASN A 211 14.51 12.42 20.54
CA ASN A 211 14.71 12.67 19.13
C ASN A 211 14.38 11.39 18.35
N PRO A 212 13.24 11.36 17.62
CA PRO A 212 12.84 10.17 16.84
C PRO A 212 13.83 9.75 15.74
N ARG A 213 14.79 10.61 15.37
CA ARG A 213 15.88 10.24 14.44
C ARG A 213 16.89 9.27 15.04
N ASP A 214 16.94 9.18 16.36
CA ASP A 214 17.85 8.28 17.10
C ASP A 214 17.26 6.87 17.27
N SER A 215 16.12 6.58 16.62
CA SER A 215 15.53 5.25 16.59
C SER A 215 16.54 4.20 16.13
N CYS A 216 16.57 3.07 16.85
CA CYS A 216 17.37 1.91 16.47
C CYS A 216 16.99 1.37 15.08
N LEU A 217 15.79 1.66 14.58
CA LEU A 217 15.34 1.23 13.26
C LEU A 217 16.25 1.75 12.14
N PHE A 218 16.74 2.99 12.26
CA PHE A 218 17.54 3.68 11.23
C PHE A 218 19.06 3.54 11.46
N THR A 219 19.48 2.40 12.00
CA THR A 219 20.88 2.07 12.30
C THR A 219 21.46 1.05 11.32
N ASN A 220 22.75 0.75 11.46
CA ASN A 220 23.46 -0.20 10.61
C ASN A 220 23.04 -1.66 10.86
N GLU A 221 22.45 -1.92 12.02
CA GLU A 221 22.02 -3.24 12.45
C GLU A 221 20.64 -3.59 11.86
N LEU A 222 19.83 -2.57 11.57
CA LEU A 222 18.45 -2.72 11.11
C LEU A 222 18.26 -2.17 9.68
N MET A 223 17.41 -1.16 9.50
CA MET A 223 16.94 -0.70 8.18
C MET A 223 17.92 0.24 7.46
N GLY A 224 19.08 0.52 8.05
CA GLY A 224 20.13 1.35 7.46
C GLY A 224 20.06 2.81 7.87
N ARG A 225 21.24 3.40 8.04
CA ARG A 225 21.49 4.81 8.32
C ARG A 225 21.64 5.61 7.02
N GLN A 226 21.06 6.81 7.00
CA GLN A 226 21.25 7.76 5.89
C GLN A 226 22.66 8.37 5.91
N GLY A 227 23.27 8.46 4.73
CA GLY A 227 24.48 9.24 4.50
C GLY A 227 24.20 10.75 4.37
N PRO A 228 25.25 11.57 4.17
CA PRO A 228 25.12 13.02 4.04
C PRO A 228 24.23 13.47 2.85
N ASP A 229 24.19 12.69 1.76
CA ASP A 229 23.34 12.95 0.59
C ASP A 229 21.96 12.26 0.69
N GLY A 230 21.64 11.69 1.85
CA GLY A 230 20.42 10.92 2.13
C GLY A 230 20.47 9.47 1.65
N SER A 231 21.48 9.03 0.88
CA SER A 231 21.56 7.65 0.38
C SER A 231 21.78 6.64 1.49
N ILE A 232 21.16 5.46 1.36
CA ILE A 232 21.29 4.38 2.36
C ILE A 232 22.45 3.44 1.99
N ALA A 233 23.61 3.70 2.61
CA ALA A 233 24.85 2.97 2.38
C ALA A 233 25.13 1.88 3.44
N THR A 234 24.25 1.70 4.42
CA THR A 234 24.43 0.77 5.57
C THR A 234 23.15 -0.03 5.83
N GLY A 235 23.18 -0.96 6.78
CA GLY A 235 22.01 -1.74 7.14
C GLY A 235 21.71 -2.92 6.22
N ALA A 236 20.56 -3.53 6.49
CA ALA A 236 20.02 -4.64 5.73
C ALA A 236 19.83 -4.30 4.24
N PHE A 237 19.53 -3.05 3.92
CA PHE A 237 19.21 -2.59 2.56
C PHE A 237 20.29 -1.69 1.94
N ARG A 238 21.54 -1.80 2.41
CA ARG A 238 22.67 -1.06 1.81
C ARG A 238 22.77 -1.31 0.31
N GLY A 239 22.88 -0.24 -0.48
CA GLY A 239 23.03 -0.35 -1.93
C GLY A 239 21.74 -0.77 -2.68
N TRP A 240 20.60 -0.82 -2.00
CA TRP A 240 19.32 -1.09 -2.63
C TRP A 240 18.97 0.02 -3.62
N ARG A 241 18.83 -0.36 -4.89
CA ARG A 241 18.56 0.60 -5.97
C ARG A 241 17.06 0.87 -6.13
N THR A 242 16.74 2.08 -6.53
CA THR A 242 15.41 2.49 -6.99
C THR A 242 14.90 1.56 -8.10
N VAL A 243 13.60 1.54 -8.31
CA VAL A 243 12.92 0.68 -9.30
C VAL A 243 13.41 0.92 -10.74
N ASP A 244 13.80 2.15 -11.06
CA ASP A 244 14.42 2.53 -12.34
C ASP A 244 15.91 2.18 -12.43
N GLY A 245 16.50 1.65 -11.35
CA GLY A 245 17.91 1.30 -11.22
C GLY A 245 18.88 2.50 -11.13
N SER A 246 18.37 3.74 -11.22
CA SER A 246 19.20 4.92 -11.44
C SER A 246 20.12 5.26 -10.27
N ARG A 247 19.69 4.99 -9.02
CA ARG A 247 20.46 5.29 -7.81
C ARG A 247 20.06 4.42 -6.63
N VAL A 248 20.82 4.51 -5.53
CA VAL A 248 20.39 3.98 -4.23
C VAL A 248 19.24 4.83 -3.69
N PHE A 249 18.27 4.20 -3.01
CA PHE A 249 17.17 4.93 -2.39
C PHE A 249 17.68 5.87 -1.28
N ARG A 250 16.92 6.92 -1.00
CA ARG A 250 17.29 7.99 -0.07
C ARG A 250 16.23 8.19 1.00
N ARG A 251 16.68 8.65 2.17
CA ARG A 251 15.84 9.15 3.27
C ARG A 251 16.26 10.57 3.66
N ASN A 252 15.35 11.31 4.27
CA ASN A 252 15.59 12.60 4.91
C ASN A 252 14.82 12.67 6.23
N LEU A 253 15.28 11.88 7.20
CA LEU A 253 14.56 11.60 8.44
C LEU A 253 14.24 12.90 9.21
N GLY A 254 12.98 13.07 9.60
CA GLY A 254 12.48 14.20 10.38
C GLY A 254 12.66 15.55 9.70
N GLY A 255 12.76 15.61 8.38
CA GLY A 255 12.78 16.88 7.64
C GLY A 255 11.40 17.54 7.58
N THR A 256 10.31 16.76 7.54
CA THR A 256 8.93 17.24 7.52
C THR A 256 8.02 16.19 8.15
N GLY A 257 6.87 16.58 8.71
CA GLY A 257 5.92 15.65 9.33
C GLY A 257 6.45 14.99 10.59
N THR A 258 5.70 13.98 11.05
CA THR A 258 5.96 13.26 12.30
C THR A 258 5.80 11.76 12.09
N LEU A 259 6.22 10.95 13.05
CA LEU A 259 5.78 9.57 13.12
C LEU A 259 4.33 9.50 13.62
N PHE A 260 3.70 8.31 13.58
CA PHE A 260 2.36 8.15 14.16
C PHE A 260 2.39 8.50 15.64
N GLN A 261 1.41 9.28 16.08
CA GLN A 261 1.22 9.60 17.48
C GLN A 261 0.15 8.70 18.09
N GLN A 262 0.22 8.48 19.40
CA GLN A 262 -0.84 7.74 20.10
C GLN A 262 -2.22 8.41 19.93
N SER A 263 -2.26 9.75 19.81
CA SER A 263 -3.47 10.49 19.52
C SER A 263 -4.08 10.16 18.15
N ASP A 264 -3.26 9.86 17.13
CA ASP A 264 -3.75 9.42 15.82
C ASP A 264 -4.47 8.07 15.95
N ILE A 265 -3.83 7.12 16.66
CA ILE A 265 -4.41 5.80 16.90
C ILE A 265 -5.71 5.93 17.69
N ASN A 266 -5.71 6.74 18.75
CA ASN A 266 -6.89 6.98 19.57
C ASN A 266 -8.04 7.60 18.76
N ALA A 267 -7.74 8.53 17.84
CA ALA A 267 -8.75 9.16 16.99
C ALA A 267 -9.39 8.15 16.02
N VAL A 268 -8.58 7.30 15.38
CA VAL A 268 -9.10 6.21 14.53
C VAL A 268 -9.95 5.26 15.37
N MET A 269 -9.44 4.80 16.51
CA MET A 269 -10.16 3.88 17.39
C MET A 269 -11.44 4.48 17.96
N ALA A 270 -11.51 5.80 18.19
CA ALA A 270 -12.71 6.50 18.67
C ALA A 270 -13.79 6.67 17.59
N THR A 271 -13.43 6.58 16.32
CA THR A 271 -14.36 6.76 15.20
C THR A 271 -15.38 5.63 15.15
N THR A 272 -16.67 5.96 15.15
CA THR A 272 -17.78 4.99 15.04
C THR A 272 -18.39 4.93 13.65
N ASP A 273 -18.27 6.00 12.87
CA ASP A 273 -18.72 6.03 11.47
C ASP A 273 -17.64 5.47 10.55
N TYR A 274 -17.89 4.32 9.93
CA TYR A 274 -16.99 3.67 8.98
C TYR A 274 -16.63 4.59 7.80
N ARG A 275 -17.47 5.56 7.44
CA ARG A 275 -17.21 6.52 6.36
C ARG A 275 -16.10 7.51 6.68
N GLN A 276 -15.75 7.68 7.94
CA GLN A 276 -14.61 8.51 8.37
C GLN A 276 -13.32 7.70 8.48
N VAL A 277 -13.40 6.37 8.40
CA VAL A 277 -12.23 5.47 8.29
C VAL A 277 -11.94 5.15 6.82
N LEU A 278 -12.96 4.75 6.07
CA LEU A 278 -12.92 4.63 4.61
C LEU A 278 -13.29 5.99 3.98
N ALA A 279 -12.47 7.00 4.24
CA ALA A 279 -12.87 8.38 4.03
C ALA A 279 -12.59 8.91 2.61
N PHE A 280 -13.33 9.95 2.23
CA PHE A 280 -13.07 10.75 1.02
C PHE A 280 -12.03 11.82 1.35
N THR A 281 -10.75 11.50 1.16
CA THR A 281 -9.61 12.31 1.63
C THR A 281 -9.10 13.32 0.61
N ALA A 282 -9.46 13.19 -0.67
CA ALA A 282 -9.34 14.30 -1.61
C ALA A 282 -10.66 14.57 -2.34
N PRO A 283 -11.70 15.01 -1.61
CA PRO A 283 -13.02 15.26 -2.17
C PRO A 283 -13.02 16.51 -3.05
N ASP A 284 -13.99 16.62 -3.96
CA ASP A 284 -14.26 17.89 -4.61
C ASP A 284 -14.98 18.85 -3.64
N GLN A 285 -14.96 20.14 -3.97
CA GLN A 285 -15.52 21.21 -3.14
C GLN A 285 -16.98 20.97 -2.71
N ASN A 286 -17.74 20.22 -3.50
CA ASN A 286 -19.18 19.98 -3.28
C ASN A 286 -19.46 18.64 -2.57
N CYS A 287 -18.43 17.93 -2.09
CA CYS A 287 -18.65 16.69 -1.35
C CYS A 287 -19.40 16.98 -0.03
N PRO A 288 -20.55 16.36 0.24
CA PRO A 288 -21.35 16.64 1.42
C PRO A 288 -20.71 16.14 2.73
N THR A 289 -19.78 15.18 2.64
CA THR A 289 -19.16 14.53 3.80
C THR A 289 -17.65 14.36 3.58
N PRO A 290 -16.87 15.45 3.65
CA PRO A 290 -15.42 15.36 3.54
C PRO A 290 -14.82 14.58 4.72
N ALA A 291 -13.63 14.01 4.52
CA ALA A 291 -12.88 13.36 5.59
C ALA A 291 -12.47 14.35 6.68
N ALA A 292 -12.55 13.92 7.94
CA ALA A 292 -11.86 14.59 9.03
C ALA A 292 -10.33 14.54 8.82
N TRP A 293 -9.60 15.55 9.31
CA TRP A 293 -8.13 15.58 9.27
C TRP A 293 -7.47 14.47 10.10
N THR A 294 -8.24 13.76 10.91
CA THR A 294 -7.86 12.57 11.66
C THR A 294 -8.09 11.26 10.90
N ALA A 295 -8.55 11.32 9.64
CA ALA A 295 -8.71 10.12 8.83
C ALA A 295 -7.37 9.40 8.67
N LEU A 296 -7.41 8.06 8.70
CA LEU A 296 -6.20 7.24 8.80
C LEU A 296 -5.21 7.51 7.66
N GLU A 297 -5.66 7.76 6.43
CA GLU A 297 -4.77 8.09 5.30
C GLU A 297 -3.95 9.36 5.53
N TYR A 298 -4.53 10.39 6.15
CA TYR A 298 -3.82 11.61 6.52
C TYR A 298 -2.76 11.34 7.58
N SER A 299 -3.12 10.64 8.66
CA SER A 299 -2.16 10.29 9.72
C SER A 299 -1.06 9.35 9.21
N HIS A 300 -1.38 8.43 8.29
CA HIS A 300 -0.40 7.55 7.61
C HIS A 300 0.58 8.35 6.74
N GLY A 301 0.16 9.47 6.16
CA GLY A 301 1.02 10.32 5.35
C GLY A 301 2.14 10.98 6.15
N ASN A 302 1.98 11.14 7.48
CA ASN A 302 3.00 11.76 8.33
C ASN A 302 4.30 10.93 8.35
N PRO A 303 4.29 9.61 8.67
CA PRO A 303 5.48 8.78 8.58
C PRO A 303 6.15 8.77 7.20
N HIS A 304 5.39 8.86 6.10
CA HIS A 304 5.94 8.97 4.75
C HIS A 304 6.85 10.19 4.60
N ILE A 305 6.32 11.37 4.89
CA ILE A 305 7.07 12.62 4.77
C ILE A 305 8.13 12.78 5.87
N TYR A 306 7.94 12.12 7.04
CA TYR A 306 8.95 12.03 8.09
C TYR A 306 10.16 11.23 7.66
N VAL A 307 9.96 10.04 7.06
CA VAL A 307 11.08 9.28 6.51
C VAL A 307 11.74 10.07 5.37
N GLY A 308 10.92 10.76 4.57
CA GLY A 308 11.38 11.66 3.54
C GLY A 308 12.11 10.93 2.42
N GLY A 309 12.87 11.67 1.60
CA GLY A 309 13.57 11.09 0.45
C GLY A 309 12.60 10.37 -0.49
N ASP A 310 12.85 9.09 -0.78
CA ASP A 310 11.96 8.29 -1.63
C ASP A 310 10.59 8.03 -1.00
N MET A 311 10.49 7.92 0.34
CA MET A 311 9.21 7.77 1.06
C MET A 311 8.32 9.00 0.99
N PHE A 312 8.86 10.17 0.61
CA PHE A 312 8.15 11.44 0.65
C PHE A 312 7.00 11.50 -0.36
N GLN A 313 7.23 11.10 -1.61
CA GLN A 313 6.20 11.13 -2.66
C GLN A 313 5.53 9.76 -2.80
N PRO A 314 4.20 9.69 -2.95
CA PRO A 314 3.49 8.43 -3.16
C PRO A 314 4.09 7.61 -4.30
N THR A 315 4.38 8.24 -5.44
CA THR A 315 4.91 7.61 -6.65
C THR A 315 6.32 7.01 -6.52
N THR A 316 7.09 7.38 -5.49
CA THR A 316 8.46 6.86 -5.27
C THR A 316 8.58 6.06 -3.98
N SER A 317 7.55 6.07 -3.12
CA SER A 317 7.59 5.54 -1.77
C SER A 317 8.00 4.06 -1.69
N THR A 318 7.61 3.25 -2.67
CA THR A 318 7.97 1.83 -2.76
C THR A 318 9.45 1.58 -3.07
N ASN A 319 10.24 2.59 -3.46
CA ASN A 319 11.69 2.43 -3.58
C ASN A 319 12.35 2.10 -2.23
N ASP A 320 11.76 2.53 -1.11
CA ASP A 320 12.26 2.24 0.24
C ASP A 320 11.54 0.99 0.81
N PRO A 321 12.27 -0.07 1.15
CA PRO A 321 11.69 -1.28 1.73
C PRO A 321 10.84 -1.06 2.99
N ILE A 322 11.07 0.02 3.74
CA ILE A 322 10.29 0.34 4.95
C ILE A 322 8.81 0.64 4.65
N PHE A 323 8.48 0.99 3.40
CA PHE A 323 7.12 1.18 2.90
C PHE A 323 6.20 0.02 3.32
N TRP A 324 6.68 -1.21 3.12
CA TRP A 324 5.88 -2.41 3.36
C TRP A 324 5.62 -2.63 4.84
N ASN A 325 6.61 -2.33 5.69
CA ASN A 325 6.44 -2.41 7.15
C ASN A 325 5.48 -1.35 7.68
N HIS A 326 5.55 -0.13 7.12
CA HIS A 326 4.65 0.97 7.44
C HIS A 326 3.20 0.63 7.06
N HIS A 327 2.95 0.20 5.83
CA HIS A 327 1.60 -0.18 5.42
C HIS A 327 1.08 -1.42 6.14
N SER A 328 1.95 -2.35 6.56
CA SER A 328 1.56 -3.46 7.44
C SER A 328 1.08 -2.97 8.81
N PHE A 329 1.60 -1.85 9.31
CA PHE A 329 1.13 -1.25 10.55
C PHE A 329 -0.20 -0.50 10.35
N VAL A 330 -0.37 0.20 9.22
CA VAL A 330 -1.65 0.84 8.86
C VAL A 330 -2.79 -0.18 8.75
N ASP A 331 -2.52 -1.33 8.13
CA ASP A 331 -3.48 -2.44 8.04
C ASP A 331 -3.80 -3.04 9.41
N LEU A 332 -2.81 -3.14 10.32
CA LEU A 332 -3.04 -3.56 11.71
C LEU A 332 -3.94 -2.56 12.45
N ILE A 333 -3.72 -1.25 12.31
CA ILE A 333 -4.57 -0.21 12.91
C ILE A 333 -6.01 -0.35 12.41
N TRP A 334 -6.18 -0.50 11.09
CA TRP A 334 -7.50 -0.68 10.50
C TRP A 334 -8.17 -1.97 11.01
N GLU A 335 -7.45 -3.09 11.06
CA GLU A 335 -8.02 -4.35 11.54
C GLU A 335 -8.43 -4.27 13.01
N ASN A 336 -7.62 -3.64 13.87
CA ASN A 336 -7.97 -3.41 15.26
C ASN A 336 -9.26 -2.58 15.39
N TRP A 337 -9.41 -1.53 14.56
CA TRP A 337 -10.65 -0.76 14.50
C TRP A 337 -11.84 -1.63 14.06
N ARG A 338 -11.69 -2.43 12.99
CA ARG A 338 -12.73 -3.33 12.49
C ARG A 338 -13.19 -4.32 13.56
N LEU A 339 -12.26 -4.92 14.29
CA LEU A 339 -12.56 -5.85 15.40
C LEU A 339 -13.26 -5.16 16.57
N ALA A 340 -12.91 -3.91 16.87
CA ALA A 340 -13.49 -3.17 17.99
C ALA A 340 -14.85 -2.52 17.67
N ARG A 341 -15.10 -2.14 16.41
CA ARG A 341 -16.23 -1.28 16.02
C ARG A 341 -17.24 -1.94 15.10
N GLN A 342 -16.90 -3.05 14.46
CA GLN A 342 -17.77 -3.70 13.48
C GLN A 342 -18.11 -5.14 13.90
N THR A 343 -19.35 -5.53 13.67
CA THR A 343 -19.73 -6.95 13.71
C THR A 343 -19.04 -7.71 12.58
N ARG A 344 -19.00 -9.05 12.66
CA ARG A 344 -18.44 -9.89 11.59
C ARG A 344 -19.08 -9.62 10.21
N VAL A 345 -20.37 -9.34 10.17
CA VAL A 345 -21.10 -9.01 8.94
C VAL A 345 -20.80 -7.59 8.48
N ALA A 346 -20.80 -6.62 9.39
CA ALA A 346 -20.50 -5.22 9.07
C ALA A 346 -19.10 -5.06 8.45
N ARG A 347 -18.14 -5.87 8.92
CA ARG A 347 -16.78 -5.95 8.40
C ARG A 347 -16.69 -6.21 6.89
N GLU A 348 -17.67 -6.91 6.31
CA GLU A 348 -17.67 -7.30 4.88
C GLU A 348 -18.66 -6.49 4.04
N THR A 349 -19.49 -5.65 4.67
CA THR A 349 -20.62 -4.98 4.00
C THR A 349 -20.58 -3.46 4.11
N GLN A 350 -19.86 -2.90 5.07
CA GLN A 350 -19.77 -1.46 5.26
C GLN A 350 -18.69 -0.85 4.35
N TYR A 351 -19.14 -0.32 3.21
CA TYR A 351 -18.34 0.48 2.29
C TYR A 351 -19.11 1.76 1.92
N PRO A 352 -18.45 2.92 1.80
CA PRO A 352 -19.13 4.17 1.43
C PRO A 352 -19.84 4.06 0.08
N ALA A 353 -21.00 4.71 -0.03
CA ALA A 353 -21.73 4.79 -1.28
C ALA A 353 -20.93 5.57 -2.34
N ASN A 354 -21.10 5.20 -3.60
CA ASN A 354 -20.47 5.88 -4.72
C ASN A 354 -20.91 7.35 -4.76
N ASN A 355 -19.95 8.28 -4.78
CA ASN A 355 -20.25 9.70 -4.89
C ASN A 355 -19.22 10.40 -5.80
N PRO A 356 -19.61 10.78 -7.04
CA PRO A 356 -18.70 11.43 -7.98
C PRO A 356 -18.23 12.82 -7.52
N ALA A 357 -18.93 13.45 -6.56
CA ALA A 357 -18.48 14.70 -5.95
C ALA A 357 -17.41 14.48 -4.86
N CYS A 358 -17.16 13.24 -4.44
CA CYS A 358 -16.23 12.93 -3.34
C CYS A 358 -15.03 12.08 -3.75
N SER A 359 -15.11 11.32 -4.85
CA SER A 359 -14.00 10.51 -5.34
C SER A 359 -14.16 10.14 -6.82
N SER A 360 -13.06 9.76 -7.47
CA SER A 360 -13.12 9.12 -8.78
C SER A 360 -13.84 7.77 -8.72
N ALA A 361 -14.30 7.29 -9.88
CA ALA A 361 -14.94 5.98 -9.99
C ALA A 361 -14.00 4.81 -9.63
N ALA A 362 -12.68 5.04 -9.55
CA ALA A 362 -11.72 4.03 -9.11
C ALA A 362 -11.95 3.60 -7.65
N HIS A 363 -12.65 4.39 -6.84
CA HIS A 363 -13.00 4.06 -5.46
C HIS A 363 -14.38 3.43 -5.30
N TYR A 364 -15.15 3.23 -6.38
CA TYR A 364 -16.48 2.64 -6.27
C TYR A 364 -16.39 1.17 -5.86
N GLY A 365 -17.25 0.75 -4.94
CA GLY A 365 -17.13 -0.57 -4.30
C GLY A 365 -17.11 -1.74 -5.29
N SER A 366 -17.98 -1.68 -6.31
CA SER A 366 -18.14 -2.70 -7.35
C SER A 366 -17.17 -2.58 -8.54
N ASN A 367 -16.31 -1.56 -8.56
CA ASN A 367 -15.31 -1.40 -9.62
C ASN A 367 -14.05 -2.21 -9.29
N THR A 368 -13.34 -2.63 -10.34
CA THR A 368 -12.10 -3.39 -10.18
C THR A 368 -11.10 -2.61 -9.34
N MET A 369 -10.52 -3.30 -8.36
CA MET A 369 -9.41 -2.80 -7.54
C MET A 369 -8.14 -2.81 -8.41
N GLN A 370 -8.00 -1.83 -9.31
CA GLN A 370 -6.95 -1.84 -10.32
C GLN A 370 -5.53 -1.85 -9.71
N PRO A 371 -4.60 -2.68 -10.23
CA PRO A 371 -4.73 -3.56 -11.41
C PRO A 371 -5.16 -5.01 -11.08
N PHE A 372 -5.68 -5.28 -9.88
CA PHE A 372 -5.93 -6.61 -9.34
C PHE A 372 -7.22 -7.26 -9.85
N PHE A 373 -7.46 -7.23 -11.17
CA PHE A 373 -8.57 -7.96 -11.78
C PHE A 373 -8.47 -9.47 -11.46
N PRO A 374 -9.58 -10.17 -11.17
CA PRO A 374 -10.98 -9.73 -11.17
C PRO A 374 -11.50 -9.10 -9.88
N MET A 375 -10.65 -8.82 -8.88
CA MET A 375 -11.10 -8.30 -7.58
C MET A 375 -11.69 -6.90 -7.69
N VAL A 376 -12.73 -6.64 -6.92
CA VAL A 376 -13.35 -5.32 -6.74
C VAL A 376 -12.97 -4.71 -5.40
N ASN A 377 -13.14 -3.39 -5.24
CA ASN A 377 -12.72 -2.70 -4.01
C ASN A 377 -13.34 -3.29 -2.73
N THR A 378 -14.59 -3.74 -2.78
CA THR A 378 -15.25 -4.37 -1.63
C THR A 378 -14.69 -5.74 -1.27
N ASP A 379 -13.99 -6.45 -2.18
CA ASP A 379 -13.35 -7.73 -1.84
C ASP A 379 -12.24 -7.56 -0.79
N GLY A 380 -11.58 -6.40 -0.75
CA GLY A 380 -10.60 -6.06 0.29
C GLY A 380 -11.18 -5.92 1.70
N LEU A 381 -12.52 -5.89 1.83
CA LEU A 381 -13.20 -5.95 3.12
C LEU A 381 -13.37 -7.38 3.66
N SER A 382 -13.03 -8.43 2.90
CA SER A 382 -13.32 -9.79 3.35
C SER A 382 -12.64 -10.12 4.68
N ASN A 383 -13.34 -10.84 5.56
CA ASN A 383 -12.71 -11.40 6.75
C ASN A 383 -11.70 -12.50 6.39
N ALA A 384 -11.67 -13.02 5.15
CA ALA A 384 -10.67 -13.98 4.72
C ALA A 384 -9.24 -13.44 4.87
N TYR A 385 -9.05 -12.12 4.88
CA TYR A 385 -7.76 -11.45 5.08
C TYR A 385 -7.21 -11.52 6.52
N THR A 386 -8.05 -11.79 7.51
CA THR A 386 -7.66 -11.75 8.93
C THR A 386 -8.33 -12.82 9.80
N GLY A 387 -9.25 -13.61 9.23
CA GLY A 387 -9.98 -14.67 9.90
C GLY A 387 -9.07 -15.77 10.43
N MET A 388 -9.27 -16.11 11.70
CA MET A 388 -8.67 -17.26 12.39
C MET A 388 -9.23 -18.59 11.89
#